data_AF-A0A4Y2MH84-F1
#
_entry.id   AF-A0A4Y2MH84-F1
#
_cell.length_a   1.000
_cell.length_b   1.000
_cell.length_c   1.000
_cell.angle_alpha   90.00
_cell.angle_beta   90.00
_cell.angle_gamma   90.00
#
_symmetry.space_group_name_H-M   'P 1'
#
loop_
_entity.id
_entity.type
_entity.pdbx_description
1 polymer ?
#
loop_
_entity_poly.entity_id
_entity_poly.type
_entity_poly.pdbx_seq_one_letter_code
_entity_poly.pdbx_strand_id
1 'polypeptide(L)'
;MNVLNSTELQKVVNIFHDENACPDDIDESGQKVLIALYGGKNSKELRFKLFQKSLVKNNFNLASLPPTTAAAREHSLCAYLQVPLCSRFAKSPLDWDWKETKHGLFPVTTHQEPATPAFLSMKCKCPKGCNLTCTCRKSSIK
;
A
#
# COMPACT_ATOMS: atom_id res chain seq x y z
N MET A 1 -7.48 3.53 16.60
CA MET A 1 -8.16 3.80 15.33
C MET A 1 -9.30 2.79 15.25
N ASN A 2 -10.57 3.21 15.41
CA ASN A 2 -11.69 2.27 15.37
C ASN A 2 -12.30 2.37 13.97
N VAL A 3 -11.79 1.54 13.05
CA VAL A 3 -11.98 1.74 11.60
C VAL A 3 -13.43 1.54 11.19
N LEU A 4 -14.17 0.61 11.78
CA LEU A 4 -15.63 0.52 11.77
C LEU A 4 -16.01 -0.37 12.97
N ASN A 5 -17.25 -0.28 13.48
CA ASN A 5 -17.71 -1.31 14.41
C ASN A 5 -17.91 -2.64 13.64
N SER A 6 -17.91 -3.78 14.33
CA SER A 6 -17.98 -5.10 13.70
C SER A 6 -19.20 -5.26 12.77
N THR A 7 -20.34 -4.67 13.11
CA THR A 7 -21.56 -4.79 12.30
C THR A 7 -21.52 -3.94 11.04
N GLU A 8 -20.95 -2.74 11.09
CA GLU A 8 -20.81 -1.85 9.92
C GLU A 8 -19.76 -2.37 8.95
N LEU A 9 -18.67 -2.95 9.47
CA LEU A 9 -17.66 -3.58 8.62
C LEU A 9 -18.24 -4.77 7.84
N GLN A 10 -19.05 -5.59 8.49
CA GLN A 10 -19.72 -6.73 7.84
C GLN A 10 -20.65 -6.27 6.72
N LYS A 11 -21.41 -5.18 6.92
CA LYS A 11 -22.26 -4.60 5.86
C LYS A 11 -21.45 -4.19 4.63
N VAL A 12 -20.32 -3.51 4.84
CA VAL A 12 -19.43 -3.11 3.74
C VAL A 12 -18.88 -4.35 3.03
N VAL A 13 -18.36 -5.31 3.78
CA VAL A 13 -17.79 -6.55 3.21
C VAL A 13 -18.83 -7.29 2.37
N ASN A 14 -20.08 -7.39 2.85
CA ASN A 14 -21.16 -8.04 2.11
C ASN A 14 -21.43 -7.35 0.76
N ILE A 15 -21.37 -6.02 0.70
CA ILE A 15 -21.54 -5.27 -0.56
C ILE A 15 -20.41 -5.59 -1.54
N PHE A 16 -19.16 -5.70 -1.08
CA PHE A 16 -18.02 -6.06 -1.94
C PHE A 16 -18.05 -7.52 -2.41
N HIS A 17 -18.81 -8.38 -1.74
CA HIS A 17 -19.00 -9.79 -2.12
C HIS A 17 -20.25 -10.03 -2.98
N ASP A 18 -21.19 -9.07 -3.04
CA ASP A 18 -22.39 -9.21 -3.84
C ASP A 18 -22.07 -9.01 -5.33
N GLU A 19 -22.24 -10.07 -6.12
CA GLU A 19 -21.98 -10.06 -7.56
C GLU A 19 -22.88 -9.09 -8.35
N ASN A 20 -23.99 -8.66 -7.74
CA ASN A 20 -24.95 -7.73 -8.33
C ASN A 20 -24.88 -6.32 -7.72
N ALA A 21 -23.88 -6.04 -6.87
CA ALA A 21 -23.71 -4.72 -6.30
C ALA A 21 -23.54 -3.67 -7.41
N CYS A 22 -24.32 -2.59 -7.32
CA CYS A 22 -24.19 -1.52 -8.28
C CYS A 22 -22.97 -0.63 -7.94
N PRO A 23 -22.40 0.08 -8.93
CA PRO A 23 -21.23 0.94 -8.71
C PRO A 23 -21.41 2.01 -7.62
N ASP A 24 -22.64 2.48 -7.40
CA ASP A 24 -22.93 3.53 -6.42
C ASP A 24 -22.95 2.97 -4.98
N ASP A 25 -23.43 1.74 -4.77
CA ASP A 25 -23.38 1.06 -3.47
C ASP A 25 -21.92 0.77 -3.07
N ILE A 26 -21.09 0.39 -4.04
CA ILE A 26 -19.65 0.15 -3.87
C ILE A 26 -18.94 1.47 -3.52
N ASP A 27 -19.25 2.56 -4.22
CA ASP A 27 -18.71 3.89 -3.94
C ASP A 27 -19.07 4.33 -2.52
N GLU A 28 -20.36 4.26 -2.14
CA GLU A 28 -20.80 4.65 -0.80
C GLU A 28 -20.09 3.83 0.29
N SER A 29 -19.98 2.53 0.09
CA SER A 29 -19.33 1.61 1.04
C SER A 29 -17.82 1.86 1.15
N GLY A 30 -17.15 2.06 0.02
CA GLY A 30 -15.74 2.41 -0.01
C GLY A 30 -15.45 3.77 0.64
N GLN A 31 -16.32 4.76 0.41
CA GLN A 31 -16.22 6.06 1.07
C GLN A 31 -16.41 5.95 2.58
N LYS A 32 -17.34 5.11 3.07
CA LYS A 32 -17.50 4.85 4.52
C LYS A 32 -16.21 4.34 5.16
N VAL A 33 -15.55 3.37 4.52
CA VAL A 33 -14.26 2.82 4.98
C VAL A 33 -13.19 3.90 5.01
N LEU A 34 -13.05 4.68 3.94
CA LEU A 34 -12.06 5.75 3.84
C LEU A 34 -12.28 6.86 4.88
N ILE A 35 -13.52 7.32 5.05
CA ILE A 35 -13.87 8.33 6.04
C ILE A 35 -13.47 7.85 7.43
N ALA A 36 -13.74 6.58 7.76
CA ALA A 36 -13.46 6.05 9.06
C ALA A 36 -11.96 5.75 9.28
N LEU A 37 -11.23 5.33 8.25
CA LEU A 37 -9.76 5.21 8.25
C LEU A 37 -9.10 6.55 8.57
N TYR A 38 -9.58 7.65 8.01
CA TYR A 38 -9.02 8.98 8.27
C TYR A 38 -9.70 9.71 9.45
N GLY A 39 -10.63 9.07 10.16
CA GLY A 39 -11.28 9.60 11.37
C GLY A 39 -12.21 10.79 11.13
N GLY A 40 -12.83 10.87 9.95
CA GLY A 40 -13.74 11.96 9.59
C GLY A 40 -15.22 11.61 9.68
N LYS A 41 -16.06 12.58 9.27
CA LYS A 41 -17.51 12.40 9.03
C LYS A 41 -17.89 12.60 7.56
N ASN A 42 -17.09 13.37 6.83
CA ASN A 42 -17.31 13.72 5.43
C ASN A 42 -15.96 13.73 4.71
N SER A 43 -15.87 13.07 3.55
CA SER A 43 -14.61 12.92 2.78
C SER A 43 -13.99 14.25 2.35
N LYS A 44 -14.79 15.17 1.76
CA LYS A 44 -14.30 16.46 1.25
C LYS A 44 -13.85 17.37 2.39
N GLU A 45 -14.68 17.48 3.42
CA GLU A 45 -14.37 18.30 4.59
C GLU A 45 -13.13 17.79 5.32
N LEU A 46 -12.98 16.46 5.43
CA LEU A 46 -11.82 15.82 6.05
C LEU A 46 -10.53 16.12 5.29
N ARG A 47 -10.54 15.98 3.96
CA ARG A 47 -9.38 16.29 3.12
C ARG A 47 -8.99 17.76 3.23
N PHE A 48 -9.96 18.67 3.21
CA PHE A 48 -9.70 20.10 3.37
C PHE A 48 -9.09 20.44 4.74
N LYS A 49 -9.66 19.91 5.84
CA LYS A 49 -9.12 20.12 7.19
C LYS A 49 -7.71 19.58 7.35
N LEU A 50 -7.43 18.39 6.83
CA LEU A 50 -6.09 17.80 6.88
C LEU A 50 -5.08 18.57 6.04
N PHE A 51 -5.52 19.11 4.90
CA PHE A 51 -4.71 20.00 4.08
C PHE A 51 -4.41 21.32 4.80
N GLN A 52 -5.38 21.98 5.41
CA GLN A 52 -5.10 23.20 6.20
C GLN A 52 -4.11 22.93 7.34
N LYS A 53 -4.30 21.83 8.08
CA LYS A 53 -3.36 21.39 9.13
C LYS A 53 -1.97 21.03 8.61
N SER A 54 -1.84 20.74 7.32
CA SER A 54 -0.54 20.48 6.72
C SER A 54 0.24 21.73 6.36
N LEU A 55 -0.43 22.84 6.07
CA LEU A 55 0.22 24.08 5.67
C LEU A 55 1.09 24.67 6.78
N VAL A 56 0.81 24.32 8.05
CA VAL A 56 1.61 24.73 9.21
C VAL A 56 2.83 23.84 9.48
N LYS A 57 3.02 22.76 8.71
CA LYS A 57 4.13 21.81 8.88
C LYS A 57 5.19 22.01 7.80
N ASN A 58 6.45 22.15 8.18
CA ASN A 58 7.55 22.35 7.24
C ASN A 58 7.81 21.15 6.30
N ASN A 59 7.42 19.92 6.68
CA ASN A 59 7.70 18.69 5.93
C ASN A 59 6.44 17.85 5.71
N PHE A 60 5.44 18.42 5.05
CA PHE A 60 4.20 17.70 4.79
C PHE A 60 4.33 16.67 3.66
N ASN A 61 3.90 15.44 3.93
CA ASN A 61 3.75 14.41 2.91
C ASN A 61 2.31 14.43 2.33
N LEU A 62 2.17 14.75 1.05
CA LEU A 62 0.90 14.73 0.31
C LEU A 62 0.17 13.38 0.40
N ALA A 63 0.91 12.27 0.51
CA ALA A 63 0.33 10.93 0.64
C ALA A 63 -0.42 10.70 1.96
N SER A 64 -0.28 11.61 2.94
CA SER A 64 -1.04 11.55 4.19
C SER A 64 -2.43 12.19 4.09
N LEU A 65 -2.78 12.80 2.95
CA LEU A 65 -4.14 13.25 2.69
C LEU A 65 -5.04 12.06 2.35
N PRO A 66 -6.31 12.07 2.81
CA PRO A 66 -7.32 11.16 2.30
C PRO A 66 -7.46 11.33 0.80
N PRO A 67 -7.72 10.26 0.01
CA PRO A 67 -7.96 10.38 -1.43
C PRO A 67 -9.13 11.33 -1.75
N THR A 68 -9.17 11.86 -2.97
CA THR A 68 -10.33 12.61 -3.45
C THR A 68 -11.53 11.68 -3.60
N THR A 69 -12.75 12.22 -3.63
CA THR A 69 -13.97 11.42 -3.84
C THR A 69 -13.91 10.58 -5.13
N ALA A 70 -13.38 11.14 -6.22
CA ALA A 70 -13.23 10.41 -7.48
C ALA A 70 -12.22 9.25 -7.36
N ALA A 71 -11.04 9.50 -6.80
CA ALA A 71 -10.03 8.47 -6.61
C ALA A 71 -10.50 7.37 -5.63
N ALA A 72 -11.27 7.75 -4.61
CA ALA A 72 -11.92 6.82 -3.69
C ALA A 72 -12.91 5.89 -4.42
N ARG A 73 -13.76 6.45 -5.28
CA ARG A 73 -14.71 5.71 -6.11
C ARG A 73 -13.99 4.72 -7.03
N GLU A 74 -13.02 5.20 -7.79
CA GLU A 74 -12.22 4.36 -8.71
C GLU A 74 -11.53 3.22 -7.97
N HIS A 75 -10.88 3.52 -6.84
CA HIS A 75 -10.22 2.50 -6.03
C HIS A 75 -11.21 1.46 -5.48
N SER A 76 -12.39 1.89 -5.05
CA SER A 76 -13.43 0.99 -4.53
C SER A 76 -13.96 0.07 -5.62
N LEU A 77 -14.16 0.58 -6.84
CA LEU A 77 -14.55 -0.24 -7.99
C LEU A 77 -13.45 -1.23 -8.39
N CYS A 78 -12.18 -0.83 -8.37
CA CYS A 78 -11.07 -1.75 -8.60
C CYS A 78 -11.01 -2.85 -7.54
N ALA A 79 -11.16 -2.50 -6.27
CA ALA A 79 -11.18 -3.47 -5.16
C ALA A 79 -12.38 -4.42 -5.29
N TYR A 80 -13.56 -3.93 -5.65
CA TYR A 80 -14.73 -4.76 -5.94
C TYR A 80 -14.43 -5.80 -7.01
N LEU A 81 -13.82 -5.43 -8.13
CA LEU A 81 -13.48 -6.40 -9.19
C LEU A 81 -12.44 -7.43 -8.73
N GLN A 82 -11.54 -7.05 -7.82
CA GLN A 82 -10.52 -7.94 -7.27
C GLN A 82 -11.08 -8.95 -6.27
N VAL A 83 -12.15 -8.63 -5.52
CA VAL A 83 -12.68 -9.49 -4.45
C VAL A 83 -13.22 -10.83 -4.98
N PRO A 84 -14.13 -10.88 -5.97
CA PRO A 84 -14.57 -12.12 -6.58
C PRO A 84 -13.44 -12.84 -7.32
N LEU A 85 -12.50 -12.10 -7.91
CA LEU A 85 -11.32 -12.70 -8.54
C LEU A 85 -10.52 -13.50 -7.51
N CYS A 86 -10.12 -12.86 -6.40
CA CYS A 86 -9.41 -13.53 -5.31
C CYS A 86 -10.22 -14.70 -4.71
N SER A 87 -11.53 -14.53 -4.55
CA SER A 87 -12.43 -15.57 -4.01
C SER A 87 -12.56 -16.79 -4.93
N ARG A 88 -12.86 -16.57 -6.22
CA ARG A 88 -13.04 -17.64 -7.22
C ARG A 88 -11.76 -18.39 -7.53
N PHE A 89 -10.62 -17.72 -7.41
CA PHE A 89 -9.34 -18.39 -7.57
C PHE A 89 -8.92 -19.18 -6.32
N ALA A 90 -9.54 -18.98 -5.15
CA ALA A 90 -9.31 -19.72 -3.89
C ALA A 90 -7.85 -20.19 -3.76
N LYS A 91 -6.91 -19.30 -4.05
CA LYS A 91 -5.50 -19.68 -4.10
C LYS A 91 -5.02 -19.73 -2.66
N SER A 92 -4.29 -20.79 -2.31
CA SER A 92 -3.66 -20.87 -1.01
C SER A 92 -2.81 -19.61 -0.82
N PRO A 93 -2.71 -19.04 0.38
CA PRO A 93 -1.72 -17.99 0.65
C PRO A 93 -0.31 -18.41 0.19
N LEU A 94 0.01 -19.71 0.25
CA LEU A 94 1.25 -20.29 -0.26
C LEU A 94 1.41 -20.15 -1.79
N ASP A 95 0.31 -20.12 -2.53
CA ASP A 95 0.30 -19.92 -4.00
C ASP A 95 0.43 -18.44 -4.39
N TRP A 96 0.42 -17.51 -3.43
CA TRP A 96 0.53 -16.06 -3.63
C TRP A 96 1.76 -15.45 -2.98
N ASP A 97 2.88 -16.18 -3.00
CA ASP A 97 4.14 -15.69 -2.43
C ASP A 97 4.02 -15.34 -0.94
N TRP A 98 3.20 -16.07 -0.17
CA TRP A 98 3.30 -16.08 1.30
C TRP A 98 3.98 -17.36 1.76
N LYS A 99 4.77 -17.25 2.82
CA LYS A 99 5.38 -18.40 3.47
C LYS A 99 4.79 -18.58 4.86
N GLU A 100 4.61 -19.83 5.25
CA GLU A 100 4.23 -20.18 6.61
C GLU A 100 5.47 -20.17 7.52
N THR A 101 5.32 -19.60 8.71
CA THR A 101 6.35 -19.57 9.74
C THR A 101 5.73 -19.96 11.08
N LYS A 102 6.57 -20.29 12.08
CA LYS A 102 6.11 -20.53 13.47
C LYS A 102 5.36 -19.36 14.11
N HIS A 103 5.37 -18.18 13.47
CA HIS A 103 4.70 -16.96 13.90
C HIS A 103 3.51 -16.57 12.99
N GLY A 104 3.11 -17.44 12.06
CA GLY A 104 2.02 -17.20 11.10
C GLY A 104 2.51 -17.02 9.66
N LEU A 105 1.63 -16.54 8.79
CA LEU A 105 1.90 -16.28 7.38
C LEU A 105 2.65 -14.95 7.20
N PHE A 106 3.75 -14.97 6.46
CA PHE A 106 4.52 -13.79 6.10
C PHE A 106 4.61 -13.65 4.58
N PRO A 107 4.49 -12.44 4.02
CA PRO A 107 4.72 -12.22 2.60
C PRO A 107 6.19 -12.51 2.28
N VAL A 108 6.43 -13.22 1.19
CA VAL A 108 7.75 -13.44 0.61
C VAL A 108 8.15 -12.14 -0.08
N THR A 109 9.14 -11.44 0.50
CA THR A 109 9.54 -10.11 0.06
C THR A 109 10.41 -10.11 -1.20
N THR A 110 11.10 -11.22 -1.49
CA THR A 110 11.88 -11.42 -2.72
C THR A 110 12.22 -12.89 -2.90
N HIS A 111 12.11 -13.40 -4.13
CA HIS A 111 12.59 -14.73 -4.53
C HIS A 111 13.97 -14.68 -5.18
N GLN A 112 14.51 -13.48 -5.40
CA GLN A 112 15.80 -13.25 -6.03
C GLN A 112 16.76 -12.58 -5.03
N GLU A 113 18.05 -12.85 -5.18
CA GLU A 113 19.06 -12.05 -4.50
C GLU A 113 18.91 -10.58 -4.96
N PRO A 114 19.02 -9.60 -4.04
CA PRO A 114 18.85 -8.18 -4.36
C PRO A 114 19.75 -7.68 -5.50
N ALA A 115 20.85 -8.39 -5.76
CA ALA A 115 21.71 -8.18 -6.91
C ALA A 115 22.46 -9.49 -7.23
N THR A 116 22.92 -9.63 -8.47
CA THR A 116 23.79 -10.75 -8.87
C THR A 116 25.10 -10.77 -8.07
N PRO A 117 25.72 -11.93 -7.82
CA PRO A 117 26.99 -12.02 -7.09
C PRO A 117 28.11 -11.14 -7.68
N ALA A 118 28.09 -10.92 -8.99
CA ALA A 118 28.98 -9.98 -9.68
C ALA A 118 28.85 -8.54 -9.12
N PHE A 119 27.64 -8.08 -8.83
CA PHE A 119 27.38 -6.77 -8.22
C PHE A 119 27.86 -6.70 -6.76
N LEU A 120 27.72 -7.79 -5.99
CA LEU A 120 28.22 -7.87 -4.61
C LEU A 120 29.76 -7.98 -4.52
N SER A 121 30.41 -8.40 -5.62
CA SER A 121 31.87 -8.55 -5.72
C SER A 121 32.62 -7.28 -6.15
N MET A 122 31.92 -6.26 -6.65
CA MET A 122 32.50 -4.95 -6.97
C MET A 122 32.77 -4.17 -5.67
N LYS A 123 33.84 -4.54 -4.96
CA LYS A 123 34.39 -3.77 -3.85
C LYS A 123 35.70 -3.10 -4.28
N CYS A 124 35.89 -1.83 -3.93
CA CYS A 124 37.17 -1.13 -4.13
C CYS A 124 38.26 -1.86 -3.33
N LYS A 125 39.19 -2.56 -4.01
CA LYS A 125 40.34 -3.25 -3.37
C LYS A 125 41.56 -2.33 -3.19
N CYS A 126 41.38 -1.01 -3.18
CA CYS A 126 42.51 -0.08 -3.08
C CYS A 126 43.16 -0.17 -1.69
N PRO A 127 44.45 -0.53 -1.59
CA PRO A 127 45.11 -0.81 -0.31
C PRO A 127 45.24 0.43 0.60
N LYS A 128 45.16 1.64 0.05
CA LYS A 128 45.27 2.92 0.77
C LYS A 128 43.94 3.69 0.86
N GLY A 129 42.82 3.06 0.49
CA GLY A 129 41.53 3.74 0.35
C GLY A 129 41.36 4.48 -0.98
N CYS A 130 40.10 4.79 -1.31
CA CYS A 130 39.65 5.33 -2.58
C CYS A 130 39.67 6.89 -2.55
N ASN A 131 40.74 7.53 -3.05
CA ASN A 131 40.86 9.01 -3.14
C ASN A 131 40.14 9.60 -4.37
N LEU A 132 40.19 10.93 -4.59
CA LEU A 132 39.50 11.61 -5.71
C LEU A 132 39.98 11.19 -7.11
N THR A 133 41.18 10.60 -7.22
CA THR A 133 41.72 10.12 -8.50
C THR A 133 41.41 8.64 -8.76
N CYS A 134 40.91 7.92 -7.76
CA CYS A 134 40.61 6.50 -7.85
C CYS A 134 39.50 6.20 -8.88
N THR A 135 39.76 5.24 -9.76
CA THR A 135 38.80 4.78 -10.77
C THR A 135 37.58 4.12 -10.14
N CYS A 136 37.71 3.32 -9.08
CA CYS A 136 36.58 2.76 -8.36
C CYS A 136 35.64 3.86 -7.83
N ARG A 137 36.19 4.94 -7.26
CA ARG A 137 35.40 6.10 -6.79
C ARG A 137 34.73 6.84 -7.95
N LYS A 138 35.42 7.05 -9.07
CA LYS A 138 34.85 7.66 -10.27
C LYS A 138 33.71 6.83 -10.87
N SER A 139 33.80 5.51 -10.74
CA SER A 139 32.77 4.55 -11.15
C SER A 139 31.73 4.24 -10.05
N SER A 140 31.74 4.97 -8.93
CA SER A 140 30.80 4.78 -7.80
C SER A 140 30.83 3.38 -7.15
N ILE A 141 31.93 2.65 -7.30
CA ILE A 141 32.19 1.36 -6.66
C ILE A 141 32.76 1.63 -5.26
N LYS A 142 32.08 1.11 -4.22
CA LYS A 142 32.45 1.33 -2.81
C LYS A 142 33.46 0.32 -2.30
#